data_AF-A0A944JFW1-F1
#
_entry.id   AF-A0A944JFW1-F1
#
_cell.length_a   1.000
_cell.length_b   1.000
_cell.length_c   1.000
_cell.angle_alpha   90.00
_cell.angle_beta   90.00
_cell.angle_gamma   90.00
#
_symmetry.space_group_name_H-M   'P 1'
#
loop_
_entity.id
_entity.type
_entity.pdbx_description
1 polymer ?
#
loop_
_entity_poly.entity_id
_entity_poly.type
_entity_poly.pdbx_seq_one_letter_code
_entity_poly.pdbx_strand_id
1 'polypeptide(L)'
;MIDIATSPAPGADHRVPRRGGAGPWRKVAVTVAEVGASVLAAVLLTGLGWLLRVNPVERIGQVSGLAAIQLRLLLLLAATVLLYVLLARKWPGAAVRISAAAVAGLATGVTAAGSVVALRGTDWPMYANWADSGNLQKWAFDIIDGAALPKEYPPGFPHLLANTAQLFFDGDVPKAMKWLMIAFVAVSGPLAYLAWRLLLPPLWALGVGVASTLPLIDPYKSYPAVVLVVVIPVFAKLVDVVQRSAELGRKRALAAGAGLGALLAAMFLLYAGWFVWSSVGVVVLFAFVLVRLARSGGKRALVEGLLALGAATGVFLALAGAYLVNLLAASGATKDGYFYFDTYSDPAYFAMWGGTFPGHQRMAGWPPLGELGGVGLFGIVLVAGLGVALALGLRRPAVLTLAACTGSAFLLRYWYASHMARDHAVQLYPRTSLQITYCLIALTGLAVYLAVQRVRSWSRAHEGPVPAAVRRKTAGTPRAVVIGALCAMGLLFGMAGSATANAYMPQSPSEDSNGQLSWTSHNVRLPNGKCPKYAEKGKCAPYNPPQRAGKH
;
A
#
# COMPACT_ATOMS: atom_id res chain seq x y z
N MET A 1 42.59 26.28 -58.06
CA MET A 1 43.71 25.65 -57.32
C MET A 1 44.32 26.68 -56.38
N ILE A 2 43.75 26.84 -55.18
CA ILE A 2 44.44 27.31 -53.96
C ILE A 2 43.66 26.65 -52.81
N ASP A 3 44.23 25.59 -52.24
CA ASP A 3 43.75 24.95 -51.01
C ASP A 3 44.21 25.76 -49.80
N ILE A 4 43.27 26.22 -48.97
CA ILE A 4 43.56 26.80 -47.66
C ILE A 4 43.20 25.76 -46.60
N ALA A 5 44.21 25.00 -46.17
CA ALA A 5 44.13 24.10 -45.03
C ALA A 5 44.28 24.90 -43.72
N THR A 6 43.19 25.09 -42.98
CA THR A 6 43.24 25.55 -41.59
C THR A 6 43.36 24.34 -40.65
N SER A 7 44.52 24.23 -39.99
CA SER A 7 44.75 23.27 -38.90
C SER A 7 43.91 23.62 -37.66
N PRO A 8 43.26 22.65 -36.98
CA PRO A 8 42.66 22.89 -35.68
C PRO A 8 43.72 22.84 -34.58
N ALA A 9 43.70 23.86 -33.69
CA ALA A 9 44.61 24.00 -32.56
C ALA A 9 44.48 22.85 -31.54
N PRO A 10 45.56 22.52 -30.80
CA PRO A 10 45.55 21.47 -29.77
C PRO A 10 44.61 21.85 -28.62
N GLY A 11 43.73 20.91 -28.26
CA GLY A 11 42.67 21.09 -27.29
C GLY A 11 43.17 21.46 -25.88
N ALA A 12 42.58 22.52 -25.33
CA ALA A 12 42.59 22.81 -23.91
C ALA A 12 41.88 21.68 -23.16
N ASP A 13 42.63 20.97 -22.33
CA ASP A 13 42.22 19.86 -21.48
C ASP A 13 41.23 20.37 -20.41
N HIS A 14 39.94 20.51 -20.76
CA HIS A 14 38.85 20.80 -19.83
C HIS A 14 38.61 19.57 -18.95
N ARG A 15 39.45 19.40 -17.94
CA ARG A 15 39.20 18.49 -16.82
C ARG A 15 37.95 18.97 -16.08
N VAL A 16 36.81 18.39 -16.44
CA VAL A 16 35.56 18.51 -15.68
C VAL A 16 35.87 18.09 -14.24
N PRO A 17 35.73 18.96 -13.23
CA PRO A 17 36.00 18.58 -11.86
C PRO A 17 35.08 17.41 -11.49
N ARG A 18 35.69 16.26 -11.21
CA ARG A 18 35.04 15.07 -10.67
C ARG A 18 34.18 15.53 -9.49
N ARG A 19 32.85 15.45 -9.65
CA ARG A 19 31.89 15.64 -8.55
C ARG A 19 32.38 14.80 -7.37
N GLY A 20 32.71 15.44 -6.25
CA GLY A 20 32.92 14.77 -4.98
C GLY A 20 31.67 13.95 -4.66
N GLY A 21 31.71 12.67 -5.00
CA GLY A 21 30.61 11.75 -4.75
C GLY A 21 30.42 11.70 -3.24
N ALA A 22 29.23 12.07 -2.76
CA ALA A 22 28.85 11.84 -1.38
C ALA A 22 29.21 10.40 -1.02
N GLY A 23 30.08 10.21 -0.02
CA GLY A 23 30.58 8.91 0.39
C GLY A 23 29.43 7.93 0.67
N PRO A 24 29.68 6.60 0.53
CA PRO A 24 28.65 5.57 0.69
C PRO A 24 27.87 5.71 2.01
N TRP A 25 28.56 6.06 3.10
CA TRP A 25 27.98 6.33 4.41
C TRP A 25 26.91 7.43 4.42
N ARG A 26 27.10 8.52 3.67
CA ARG A 26 26.10 9.60 3.60
C ARG A 26 24.82 9.15 2.90
N LYS A 27 24.93 8.28 1.88
CA LYS A 27 23.75 7.73 1.20
C LYS A 27 22.97 6.79 2.11
N VAL A 28 23.67 5.92 2.84
CA VAL A 28 23.08 5.02 3.83
C VAL A 28 22.39 5.84 4.93
N ALA A 29 23.09 6.81 5.52
CA ALA A 29 22.53 7.66 6.58
C ALA A 29 21.25 8.39 6.16
N VAL A 30 21.21 8.95 4.94
CA VAL A 30 19.99 9.61 4.45
C VAL A 30 18.84 8.62 4.20
N THR A 31 19.13 7.41 3.72
CA THR A 31 18.10 6.37 3.54
C THR A 31 17.58 5.88 4.89
N VAL A 32 18.46 5.67 5.88
CA VAL A 32 18.07 5.32 7.25
C VAL A 32 17.24 6.44 7.87
N ALA A 33 17.63 7.71 7.69
CA ALA A 33 16.86 8.85 8.17
C ALA A 33 15.50 8.97 7.46
N GLU A 34 15.41 8.67 6.17
CA GLU A 34 14.15 8.64 5.42
C GLU A 34 13.20 7.56 5.95
N VAL A 35 13.69 6.32 6.14
CA VAL A 35 12.91 5.21 6.71
C VAL A 35 12.52 5.49 8.16
N GLY A 36 13.48 5.98 8.96
CA GLY A 36 13.26 6.33 10.36
C GLY A 36 12.22 7.44 10.51
N ALA A 37 12.26 8.46 9.66
CA ALA A 37 11.29 9.56 9.72
C ALA A 37 9.86 9.12 9.39
N SER A 38 9.66 8.23 8.42
CA SER A 38 8.30 7.73 8.12
C SER A 38 7.76 6.86 9.23
N VAL A 39 8.54 5.92 9.76
CA VAL A 39 8.11 5.04 10.84
C VAL A 39 7.89 5.84 12.14
N LEU A 40 8.82 6.72 12.50
CA LEU A 40 8.70 7.54 13.70
C LEU A 40 7.47 8.45 13.66
N ALA A 41 7.19 9.10 12.53
CA ALA A 41 6.01 9.95 12.39
C ALA A 41 4.69 9.16 12.54
N ALA A 42 4.62 7.96 11.95
CA ALA A 42 3.47 7.06 12.09
C ALA A 42 3.27 6.62 13.55
N VAL A 43 4.34 6.14 14.19
CA VAL A 43 4.32 5.69 15.59
C VAL A 43 3.98 6.84 16.54
N LEU A 44 4.58 8.01 16.34
CA LEU A 44 4.35 9.18 17.17
C LEU A 44 2.87 9.60 17.15
N LEU A 45 2.29 9.79 15.97
CA LEU A 45 0.88 10.19 15.87
C LEU A 45 -0.07 9.12 16.41
N THR A 46 0.20 7.84 16.11
CA THR A 46 -0.56 6.71 16.65
C THR A 46 -0.51 6.66 18.18
N GLY A 47 0.70 6.80 18.74
CA GLY A 47 0.94 6.80 20.19
C GLY A 47 0.28 7.98 20.89
N LEU A 48 0.26 9.16 20.28
CA LEU A 48 -0.47 10.32 20.83
C LEU A 48 -1.98 10.06 20.96
N GLY A 49 -2.55 9.15 20.18
CA GLY A 49 -3.95 8.71 20.32
C GLY A 49 -4.26 8.04 21.67
N TRP A 50 -3.27 7.39 22.29
CA TRP A 50 -3.43 6.76 23.61
C TRP A 50 -3.66 7.77 24.73
N LEU A 51 -3.09 8.98 24.59
CA LEU A 51 -3.18 10.04 25.59
C LEU A 51 -4.56 10.69 25.64
N LEU A 52 -5.42 10.44 24.65
CA LEU A 52 -6.74 11.07 24.53
C LEU A 52 -7.76 10.47 25.51
N ARG A 53 -8.23 11.28 26.46
CA ARG A 53 -9.25 10.87 27.43
C ARG A 53 -10.65 11.20 26.89
N VAL A 54 -11.21 10.31 26.11
CA VAL A 54 -12.59 10.41 25.58
C VAL A 54 -13.35 9.11 25.79
N ASN A 55 -14.67 9.20 25.86
CA ASN A 55 -15.55 8.04 25.78
C ASN A 55 -15.76 7.69 24.28
N PRO A 56 -15.26 6.54 23.78
CA PRO A 56 -15.35 6.22 22.36
C PRO A 56 -16.74 5.76 21.92
N VAL A 57 -17.64 5.39 22.84
CA VAL A 57 -19.02 4.99 22.48
C VAL A 57 -19.98 6.18 22.40
N GLU A 58 -19.61 7.32 22.99
CA GLU A 58 -20.38 8.56 22.87
C GLU A 58 -20.00 9.32 21.61
N ARG A 59 -21.00 9.75 20.83
CA ARG A 59 -20.74 10.46 19.57
C ARG A 59 -19.91 11.74 19.77
N ILE A 60 -20.19 12.51 20.82
CA ILE A 60 -19.42 13.72 21.16
C ILE A 60 -17.97 13.36 21.51
N GLY A 61 -17.76 12.27 22.26
CA GLY A 61 -16.43 11.76 22.59
C GLY A 61 -15.63 11.32 21.35
N GLN A 62 -16.29 10.68 20.38
CA GLN A 62 -15.69 10.30 19.08
C GLN A 62 -15.23 11.54 18.29
N VAL A 63 -16.12 12.52 18.11
CA VAL A 63 -15.81 13.76 17.38
C VAL A 63 -14.69 14.53 18.07
N SER A 64 -14.73 14.63 19.41
CA SER A 64 -13.69 15.28 20.21
C SER A 64 -12.35 14.55 20.08
N GLY A 65 -12.35 13.22 20.08
CA GLY A 65 -11.15 12.39 19.86
C GLY A 65 -10.55 12.61 18.47
N LEU A 66 -11.37 12.63 17.42
CA LEU A 66 -10.92 12.88 16.05
C LEU A 66 -10.36 14.30 15.89
N ALA A 67 -11.04 15.31 16.42
CA ALA A 67 -10.55 16.69 16.41
C ALA A 67 -9.20 16.82 17.13
N ALA A 68 -9.03 16.13 18.26
CA ALA A 68 -7.77 16.11 19.00
C ALA A 68 -6.63 15.42 18.23
N ILE A 69 -6.92 14.40 17.42
CA ILE A 69 -5.96 13.77 16.50
C ILE A 69 -5.60 14.74 15.37
N GLN A 70 -6.58 15.40 14.75
CA GLN A 70 -6.34 16.38 13.69
C GLN A 70 -5.47 17.55 14.16
N LEU A 71 -5.71 18.06 15.36
CA LEU A 71 -4.86 19.11 15.94
C LEU A 71 -3.41 18.63 16.06
N ARG A 72 -3.18 17.41 16.56
CA ARG A 72 -1.83 16.82 16.68
C ARG A 72 -1.18 16.61 15.32
N LEU A 73 -1.94 16.16 14.32
CA LEU A 73 -1.48 16.07 12.94
C LEU A 73 -0.99 17.44 12.44
N LEU A 74 -1.79 18.50 12.60
CA LEU A 74 -1.42 19.85 12.14
C LEU A 74 -0.15 20.35 12.84
N LEU A 75 0.01 20.10 14.14
CA LEU A 75 1.22 20.44 14.88
C LEU A 75 2.45 19.67 14.37
N LEU A 76 2.32 18.36 14.14
CA LEU A 76 3.42 17.54 13.59
C LEU A 76 3.74 17.91 12.14
N LEU A 77 2.75 18.28 11.34
CA LEU A 77 2.93 18.75 9.98
C LEU A 77 3.66 20.10 9.96
N ALA A 78 3.26 21.04 10.83
CA ALA A 78 3.96 22.32 11.00
C ALA A 78 5.41 22.11 11.45
N ALA A 79 5.66 21.21 12.41
CA ALA A 79 7.01 20.83 12.82
C ALA A 79 7.83 20.22 11.67
N THR A 80 7.21 19.38 10.84
CA THR A 80 7.84 18.77 9.66
C THR A 80 8.21 19.84 8.62
N VAL A 81 7.33 20.80 8.35
CA VAL A 81 7.60 21.91 7.43
C VAL A 81 8.68 22.83 7.98
N LEU A 82 8.68 23.12 9.28
CA LEU A 82 9.73 23.91 9.92
C LEU A 82 11.08 23.19 9.80
N LEU A 83 11.14 21.90 10.09
CA LEU A 83 12.34 21.08 9.94
C LEU A 83 12.82 21.06 8.48
N TYR A 84 11.92 20.96 7.51
CA TYR A 84 12.25 21.11 6.10
C TYR A 84 12.94 22.45 5.82
N VAL A 85 12.36 23.58 6.27
CA VAL A 85 12.91 24.92 6.03
C VAL A 85 14.32 25.06 6.62
N LEU A 86 14.54 24.52 7.82
CA LEU A 86 15.84 24.54 8.49
C LEU A 86 16.88 23.68 7.76
N LEU A 87 16.53 22.42 7.44
CA LEU A 87 17.43 21.48 6.80
C LEU A 87 17.69 21.82 5.33
N ALA A 88 16.73 22.40 4.61
CA ALA A 88 16.85 22.71 3.18
C ALA A 88 17.84 23.84 2.88
N ARG A 89 18.31 24.57 3.90
CA ARG A 89 19.42 25.53 3.79
C ARG A 89 20.75 24.82 3.56
N LYS A 90 21.01 23.73 4.29
CA LYS A 90 22.27 22.99 4.24
C LYS A 90 22.19 21.75 3.33
N TRP A 91 21.10 20.97 3.42
CA TRP A 91 20.94 19.68 2.75
C TRP A 91 19.58 19.55 2.04
N PRO A 92 19.33 20.32 0.96
CA PRO A 92 18.03 20.38 0.29
C PRO A 92 17.51 19.00 -0.16
N GLY A 93 18.36 18.14 -0.72
CA GLY A 93 17.94 16.81 -1.16
C GLY A 93 17.55 15.87 -0.03
N ALA A 94 18.25 15.91 1.11
CA ALA A 94 17.91 15.10 2.28
C ALA A 94 16.65 15.63 2.98
N ALA A 95 16.53 16.96 3.09
CA ALA A 95 15.37 17.62 3.69
C ALA A 95 14.06 17.22 2.99
N VAL A 96 14.01 17.21 1.66
CA VAL A 96 12.83 16.78 0.90
C VAL A 96 12.50 15.31 1.18
N ARG A 97 13.50 14.41 1.19
CA ARG A 97 13.32 12.97 1.45
C ARG A 97 12.73 12.72 2.85
N ILE A 98 13.36 13.30 3.87
CA ILE A 98 12.96 13.12 5.28
C ILE A 98 11.57 13.69 5.51
N SER A 99 11.27 14.88 4.97
CA SER A 99 9.98 15.54 5.19
C SER A 99 8.84 14.84 4.44
N ALA A 100 9.08 14.40 3.20
CA ALA A 100 8.09 13.60 2.47
C ALA A 100 7.82 12.26 3.17
N ALA A 101 8.86 11.60 3.68
CA ALA A 101 8.73 10.38 4.46
C ALA A 101 7.95 10.60 5.76
N ALA A 102 8.24 11.68 6.50
CA ALA A 102 7.49 12.03 7.70
C ALA A 102 5.99 12.24 7.39
N VAL A 103 5.65 12.99 6.34
CA VAL A 103 4.24 13.17 5.92
C VAL A 103 3.60 11.85 5.50
N ALA A 104 4.33 10.94 4.86
CA ALA A 104 3.83 9.60 4.56
C ALA A 104 3.50 8.79 5.83
N GLY A 105 4.31 8.93 6.89
CA GLY A 105 4.03 8.34 8.20
C GLY A 105 2.79 8.93 8.87
N LEU A 106 2.69 10.25 8.86
CA LEU A 106 1.53 10.96 9.40
C LEU A 106 0.23 10.56 8.70
N ALA A 107 0.27 10.30 7.39
CA ALA A 107 -0.91 9.98 6.58
C ALA A 107 -1.73 8.82 7.15
N THR A 108 -1.06 7.73 7.51
CA THR A 108 -1.73 6.55 8.07
C THR A 108 -1.70 6.52 9.60
N GLY A 109 -0.84 7.31 10.23
CA GLY A 109 -0.86 7.56 11.67
C GLY A 109 -2.18 8.17 12.15
N VAL A 110 -2.85 9.01 11.35
CA VAL A 110 -4.18 9.57 11.69
C VAL A 110 -5.20 8.45 11.86
N THR A 111 -5.31 7.55 10.88
CA THR A 111 -6.28 6.46 10.94
C THR A 111 -5.94 5.48 12.05
N ALA A 112 -4.65 5.15 12.24
CA ALA A 112 -4.20 4.29 13.33
C ALA A 112 -4.50 4.90 14.72
N ALA A 113 -4.26 6.20 14.92
CA ALA A 113 -4.66 6.92 16.12
C ALA A 113 -6.18 6.89 16.33
N GLY A 114 -6.94 6.99 15.24
CA GLY A 114 -8.40 6.80 15.25
C GLY A 114 -8.82 5.42 15.75
N SER A 115 -8.15 4.36 15.29
CA SER A 115 -8.38 3.00 15.76
C SER A 115 -8.02 2.81 17.24
N VAL A 116 -6.95 3.46 17.72
CA VAL A 116 -6.61 3.49 19.15
C VAL A 116 -7.74 4.08 19.97
N VAL A 117 -8.32 5.20 19.51
CA VAL A 117 -9.46 5.84 20.17
C VAL A 117 -10.68 4.93 20.12
N ALA A 118 -11.01 4.39 18.93
CA ALA A 118 -12.17 3.53 18.72
C ALA A 118 -12.15 2.29 19.63
N LEU A 119 -10.98 1.70 19.89
CA LEU A 119 -10.79 0.53 20.74
C LEU A 119 -10.31 0.86 22.16
N ARG A 120 -10.46 2.11 22.61
CA ARG A 120 -10.02 2.54 23.94
C ARG A 120 -10.84 1.84 25.02
N GLY A 121 -10.20 1.17 25.97
CA GLY A 121 -10.90 0.57 27.12
C GLY A 121 -11.40 -0.88 26.91
N THR A 122 -10.99 -1.51 25.80
CA THR A 122 -11.16 -2.94 25.54
C THR A 122 -9.84 -3.56 25.08
N ASP A 123 -9.57 -4.82 25.39
CA ASP A 123 -8.41 -5.55 24.84
C ASP A 123 -8.73 -6.27 23.52
N TRP A 124 -10.01 -6.30 23.13
CA TRP A 124 -10.44 -6.89 21.87
C TRP A 124 -9.89 -6.11 20.65
N PRO A 125 -9.53 -6.81 19.55
CA PRO A 125 -9.39 -6.20 18.24
C PRO A 125 -10.77 -5.78 17.74
N MET A 126 -10.82 -5.12 16.57
CA MET A 126 -12.11 -4.83 15.92
C MET A 126 -12.89 -6.12 15.69
N TYR A 127 -14.18 -6.09 16.02
CA TYR A 127 -15.10 -7.22 15.96
C TYR A 127 -14.81 -8.38 16.92
N ALA A 128 -14.02 -8.12 17.97
CA ALA A 128 -13.71 -9.08 19.02
C ALA A 128 -13.22 -10.43 18.46
N ASN A 129 -13.88 -11.52 18.80
CA ASN A 129 -13.60 -12.89 18.40
C ASN A 129 -14.53 -13.39 17.28
N TRP A 130 -15.16 -12.50 16.53
CA TRP A 130 -16.16 -12.85 15.51
C TRP A 130 -15.55 -12.84 14.10
N ALA A 131 -16.18 -13.59 13.19
CA ALA A 131 -15.80 -13.72 11.79
C ALA A 131 -14.27 -13.95 11.59
N ASP A 132 -13.66 -13.18 10.68
CA ASP A 132 -12.25 -13.31 10.33
C ASP A 132 -11.31 -13.06 11.53
N SER A 133 -11.69 -12.16 12.45
CA SER A 133 -10.90 -11.96 13.68
C SER A 133 -10.93 -13.17 14.59
N GLY A 134 -12.09 -13.83 14.70
CA GLY A 134 -12.22 -15.10 15.40
C GLY A 134 -11.37 -16.21 14.78
N ASN A 135 -11.42 -16.36 13.46
CA ASN A 135 -10.65 -17.39 12.74
C ASN A 135 -9.14 -17.17 12.89
N LEU A 136 -8.66 -15.94 12.74
CA LEU A 136 -7.26 -15.59 12.91
C LEU A 136 -6.77 -15.81 14.35
N GLN A 137 -7.59 -15.47 15.35
CA GLN A 137 -7.28 -15.78 16.75
C GLN A 137 -7.24 -17.28 17.00
N LYS A 138 -8.20 -18.04 16.46
CA LYS A 138 -8.23 -19.50 16.54
C LYS A 138 -6.94 -20.09 15.97
N TRP A 139 -6.56 -19.72 14.76
CA TRP A 139 -5.34 -20.23 14.13
C TRP A 139 -4.07 -19.84 14.89
N ALA A 140 -4.02 -18.64 15.48
CA ALA A 140 -2.90 -18.26 16.33
C ALA A 140 -2.85 -19.11 17.61
N PHE A 141 -3.99 -19.42 18.24
CA PHE A 141 -4.04 -20.39 19.35
C PHE A 141 -3.61 -21.79 18.91
N ASP A 142 -4.09 -22.27 17.76
CA ASP A 142 -3.72 -23.58 17.21
C ASP A 142 -2.19 -23.67 17.03
N ILE A 143 -1.54 -22.63 16.50
CA ILE A 143 -0.07 -22.56 16.39
C ILE A 143 0.62 -22.63 17.75
N ILE A 144 0.12 -21.86 18.74
CA ILE A 144 0.68 -21.84 20.10
C ILE A 144 0.58 -23.23 20.74
N ASP A 145 -0.51 -23.95 20.47
CA ASP A 145 -0.78 -25.29 20.98
C ASP A 145 -0.12 -26.41 20.15
N GLY A 146 0.62 -26.07 19.09
CA GLY A 146 1.34 -27.01 18.22
C GLY A 146 0.47 -27.72 17.16
N ALA A 147 -0.75 -27.26 16.94
CA ALA A 147 -1.66 -27.76 15.92
C ALA A 147 -1.36 -27.16 14.52
N ALA A 148 -1.79 -27.87 13.48
CA ALA A 148 -1.55 -27.49 12.09
C ALA A 148 -2.54 -26.42 11.60
N LEU A 149 -2.06 -25.51 10.74
CA LEU A 149 -2.90 -24.55 10.03
C LEU A 149 -3.61 -25.19 8.82
N PRO A 150 -4.76 -24.63 8.39
CA PRO A 150 -5.33 -24.94 7.08
C PRO A 150 -4.29 -24.71 5.98
N LYS A 151 -4.10 -25.71 5.11
CA LYS A 151 -3.00 -25.72 4.11
C LYS A 151 -3.16 -24.64 3.05
N GLU A 152 -4.39 -24.21 2.82
CA GLU A 152 -4.77 -23.18 1.85
C GLU A 152 -4.51 -21.76 2.36
N TYR A 153 -4.47 -21.53 3.67
CA TYR A 153 -4.37 -20.18 4.23
C TYR A 153 -2.91 -19.69 4.25
N PRO A 154 -2.62 -18.43 3.87
CA PRO A 154 -1.26 -17.89 3.94
C PRO A 154 -0.71 -17.93 5.38
N PRO A 155 0.43 -18.59 5.62
CA PRO A 155 0.88 -18.86 6.99
C PRO A 155 1.46 -17.62 7.70
N GLY A 156 1.87 -16.59 6.96
CA GLY A 156 2.65 -15.48 7.48
C GLY A 156 1.95 -14.68 8.58
N PHE A 157 0.68 -14.31 8.39
CA PHE A 157 -0.04 -13.50 9.39
C PHE A 157 -0.39 -14.29 10.67
N PRO A 158 -0.93 -15.52 10.60
CA PRO A 158 -1.17 -16.34 11.81
C PRO A 158 0.10 -16.56 12.65
N HIS A 159 1.24 -16.88 12.01
CA HIS A 159 2.51 -17.02 12.74
C HIS A 159 2.99 -15.70 13.35
N LEU A 160 2.86 -14.59 12.61
CA LEU A 160 3.19 -13.26 13.15
C LEU A 160 2.33 -12.94 14.37
N LEU A 161 1.03 -13.25 14.33
CA LEU A 161 0.11 -13.04 15.45
C LEU A 161 0.48 -13.92 16.66
N ALA A 162 0.67 -15.23 16.45
CA ALA A 162 1.06 -16.17 17.49
C ALA A 162 2.38 -15.75 18.19
N ASN A 163 3.40 -15.44 17.39
CA ASN A 163 4.70 -15.00 17.91
C ASN A 163 4.58 -13.65 18.65
N THR A 164 3.78 -12.72 18.13
CA THR A 164 3.57 -11.42 18.81
C THR A 164 2.87 -11.61 20.16
N ALA A 165 1.88 -12.51 20.22
CA ALA A 165 1.18 -12.83 21.46
C ALA A 165 2.14 -13.43 22.50
N GLN A 166 2.95 -14.41 22.11
CA GLN A 166 3.92 -15.04 23.02
C GLN A 166 5.02 -14.08 23.49
N LEU A 167 5.55 -13.23 22.59
CA LEU A 167 6.71 -12.37 22.89
C LEU A 167 6.36 -11.09 23.65
N PHE A 168 5.17 -10.51 23.41
CA PHE A 168 4.85 -9.17 23.91
C PHE A 168 3.58 -9.08 24.77
N PHE A 169 2.77 -10.14 24.81
CA PHE A 169 1.46 -10.11 25.46
C PHE A 169 1.16 -11.36 26.30
N ASP A 170 2.19 -12.11 26.72
CA ASP A 170 2.04 -13.28 27.60
C ASP A 170 1.05 -14.35 27.08
N GLY A 171 0.96 -14.50 25.76
CA GLY A 171 0.02 -15.40 25.09
C GLY A 171 -1.40 -14.85 24.90
N ASP A 172 -1.66 -13.59 25.25
CA ASP A 172 -2.94 -12.90 24.99
C ASP A 172 -3.08 -12.55 23.49
N VAL A 173 -3.59 -13.53 22.73
CA VAL A 173 -3.82 -13.42 21.29
C VAL A 173 -4.79 -12.29 20.91
N PRO A 174 -5.97 -12.10 21.57
CA PRO A 174 -6.85 -10.96 21.27
C PRO A 174 -6.15 -9.60 21.36
N LYS A 175 -5.40 -9.37 22.45
CA LYS A 175 -4.68 -8.12 22.68
C LYS A 175 -3.54 -7.93 21.69
N ALA A 176 -2.81 -9.00 21.37
CA ALA A 176 -1.79 -8.99 20.34
C ALA A 176 -2.38 -8.63 18.98
N MET A 177 -3.52 -9.21 18.62
CA MET A 177 -4.21 -8.94 17.36
C MET A 177 -4.63 -7.48 17.25
N LYS A 178 -5.18 -6.90 18.32
CA LYS A 178 -5.54 -5.48 18.39
C LYS A 178 -4.35 -4.60 18.02
N TRP A 179 -3.21 -4.79 18.66
CA TRP A 179 -2.02 -3.98 18.43
C TRP A 179 -1.39 -4.23 17.07
N LEU A 180 -1.41 -5.48 16.61
CA LEU A 180 -0.89 -5.83 15.29
C LEU A 180 -1.72 -5.15 14.18
N MET A 181 -3.05 -5.18 14.26
CA MET A 181 -3.92 -4.49 13.29
C MET A 181 -3.64 -2.98 13.25
N ILE A 182 -3.56 -2.34 14.42
CA ILE A 182 -3.24 -0.89 14.53
C ILE A 182 -1.84 -0.61 13.95
N ALA A 183 -0.86 -1.48 14.22
CA ALA A 183 0.49 -1.34 13.68
C ALA A 183 0.49 -1.44 12.15
N PHE A 184 -0.21 -2.42 11.55
CA PHE A 184 -0.34 -2.55 10.09
C PHE A 184 -0.98 -1.31 9.45
N VAL A 185 -2.03 -0.75 10.06
CA VAL A 185 -2.59 0.55 9.62
C VAL A 185 -1.51 1.63 9.68
N ALA A 186 -0.83 1.78 10.82
CA ALA A 186 0.17 2.83 11.02
C ALA A 186 1.31 2.76 9.98
N VAL A 187 1.82 1.56 9.66
CA VAL A 187 2.94 1.37 8.73
C VAL A 187 2.53 1.36 7.26
N SER A 188 1.23 1.37 6.94
CA SER A 188 0.74 1.32 5.55
C SER A 188 1.27 2.49 4.69
N GLY A 189 1.25 3.72 5.23
CA GLY A 189 1.78 4.91 4.56
C GLY A 189 3.30 4.87 4.37
N PRO A 190 4.09 4.59 5.43
CA PRO A 190 5.52 4.34 5.31
C PRO A 190 5.88 3.30 4.25
N LEU A 191 5.21 2.14 4.25
CA LEU A 191 5.48 1.06 3.30
C LEU A 191 5.13 1.46 1.87
N ALA A 192 3.98 2.09 1.65
CA ALA A 192 3.58 2.58 0.33
C ALA A 192 4.57 3.62 -0.20
N TYR A 193 4.97 4.58 0.63
CA TYR A 193 5.98 5.57 0.27
C TYR A 193 7.30 4.89 -0.11
N LEU A 194 7.86 4.03 0.75
CA LEU A 194 9.15 3.39 0.51
C LEU A 194 9.13 2.47 -0.71
N ALA A 195 8.03 1.76 -0.96
CA ALA A 195 7.87 0.91 -2.12
C ALA A 195 7.84 1.76 -3.41
N TRP A 196 7.08 2.85 -3.43
CA TRP A 196 7.08 3.78 -4.58
C TRP A 196 8.38 4.57 -4.72
N ARG A 197 9.17 4.76 -3.66
CA ARG A 197 10.51 5.35 -3.73
C ARG A 197 11.51 4.53 -4.54
N LEU A 198 11.23 3.26 -4.81
CA LEU A 198 12.01 2.43 -5.73
C LEU A 198 11.93 2.92 -7.19
N LEU A 199 10.89 3.69 -7.53
CA LEU A 199 10.54 4.10 -8.90
C LEU A 199 10.37 5.62 -9.05
N LEU A 200 9.93 6.31 -7.99
CA LEU A 200 9.53 7.72 -8.02
C LEU A 200 10.38 8.57 -7.06
N PRO A 201 10.64 9.84 -7.40
CA PRO A 201 11.25 10.80 -6.48
C PRO A 201 10.32 11.11 -5.28
N PRO A 202 10.84 11.67 -4.18
CA PRO A 202 10.15 11.75 -2.88
C PRO A 202 8.71 12.29 -2.92
N LEU A 203 8.51 13.49 -3.47
CA LEU A 203 7.18 14.11 -3.50
C LEU A 203 6.18 13.35 -4.38
N TRP A 204 6.66 12.67 -5.42
CA TRP A 204 5.80 11.86 -6.28
C TRP A 204 5.53 10.48 -5.66
N ALA A 205 6.46 9.91 -4.88
CA ALA A 205 6.17 8.72 -4.09
C ALA A 205 5.13 9.02 -3.00
N LEU A 206 5.16 10.23 -2.42
CA LEU A 206 4.11 10.71 -1.52
C LEU A 206 2.76 10.87 -2.25
N GLY A 207 2.73 11.69 -3.31
CA GLY A 207 1.49 12.04 -3.99
C GLY A 207 0.86 10.93 -4.84
N VAL A 208 1.65 10.05 -5.45
CA VAL A 208 1.13 8.89 -6.21
C VAL A 208 0.95 7.70 -5.30
N GLY A 209 1.99 7.38 -4.53
CA GLY A 209 2.07 6.14 -3.78
C GLY A 209 1.24 6.12 -2.52
N VAL A 210 1.29 7.19 -1.71
CA VAL A 210 0.51 7.24 -0.45
C VAL A 210 -0.93 7.65 -0.73
N ALA A 211 -1.18 8.58 -1.67
CA ALA A 211 -2.56 8.97 -1.98
C ALA A 211 -3.39 7.80 -2.57
N SER A 212 -2.78 6.91 -3.35
CA SER A 212 -3.47 5.74 -3.88
C SER A 212 -3.85 4.72 -2.81
N THR A 213 -3.23 4.76 -1.61
CA THR A 213 -3.60 3.85 -0.52
C THR A 213 -4.82 4.29 0.25
N LEU A 214 -5.20 5.58 0.20
CA LEU A 214 -6.27 6.13 1.04
C LEU A 214 -7.57 5.34 0.98
N PRO A 215 -8.05 4.90 -0.20
CA PRO A 215 -9.25 4.09 -0.26
C PRO A 215 -9.05 2.72 0.41
N LEU A 216 -7.85 2.15 0.32
CA LEU A 216 -7.56 0.80 0.81
C LEU A 216 -7.40 0.69 2.34
N ILE A 217 -7.37 1.81 3.07
CA ILE A 217 -7.12 1.77 4.51
C ILE A 217 -8.35 1.20 5.22
N ASP A 218 -8.25 -0.07 5.59
CA ASP A 218 -9.24 -0.79 6.38
C ASP A 218 -8.60 -1.19 7.74
N PRO A 219 -9.02 -0.55 8.85
CA PRO A 219 -8.55 -0.90 10.19
C PRO A 219 -8.87 -2.33 10.68
N TYR A 220 -9.89 -2.98 10.13
CA TYR A 220 -10.28 -4.34 10.51
C TYR A 220 -9.42 -5.40 9.80
N LYS A 221 -9.13 -5.21 8.50
CA LYS A 221 -8.28 -6.11 7.71
C LYS A 221 -7.17 -5.33 7.02
N SER A 222 -6.22 -4.84 7.80
CA SER A 222 -5.15 -3.96 7.30
C SER A 222 -4.04 -4.72 6.55
N TYR A 223 -3.74 -5.96 6.94
CA TYR A 223 -2.61 -6.70 6.35
C TYR A 223 -2.76 -7.03 4.85
N PRO A 224 -3.94 -7.38 4.28
CA PRO A 224 -4.07 -7.56 2.84
C PRO A 224 -3.83 -6.24 2.10
N ALA A 225 -4.38 -5.13 2.56
CA ALA A 225 -4.16 -3.82 1.94
C ALA A 225 -2.66 -3.46 1.90
N VAL A 226 -1.93 -3.72 2.98
CA VAL A 226 -0.47 -3.54 3.06
C VAL A 226 0.26 -4.34 1.98
N VAL A 227 -0.13 -5.59 1.75
CA VAL A 227 0.48 -6.40 0.70
C VAL A 227 0.21 -5.82 -0.69
N LEU A 228 -1.01 -5.35 -0.98
CA LEU A 228 -1.35 -4.75 -2.27
C LEU A 228 -0.51 -3.50 -2.57
N VAL A 229 -0.37 -2.61 -1.58
CA VAL A 229 0.34 -1.34 -1.78
C VAL A 229 1.84 -1.53 -2.01
N VAL A 230 2.41 -2.63 -1.51
CA VAL A 230 3.82 -2.98 -1.71
C VAL A 230 4.04 -3.83 -2.96
N VAL A 231 3.20 -4.83 -3.23
CA VAL A 231 3.45 -5.82 -4.29
C VAL A 231 3.50 -5.19 -5.68
N ILE A 232 2.63 -4.23 -5.97
CA ILE A 232 2.53 -3.57 -7.27
C ILE A 232 3.81 -2.77 -7.64
N PRO A 233 4.31 -1.84 -6.81
CA PRO A 233 5.58 -1.16 -7.11
C PRO A 233 6.78 -2.12 -7.08
N VAL A 234 6.73 -3.22 -6.32
CA VAL A 234 7.78 -4.27 -6.36
C VAL A 234 7.79 -5.01 -7.69
N PHE A 235 6.63 -5.38 -8.25
CA PHE A 235 6.54 -5.91 -9.62
C PHE A 235 7.07 -4.91 -10.64
N ALA A 236 6.68 -3.64 -10.54
CA ALA A 236 7.16 -2.61 -11.44
C ALA A 236 8.68 -2.41 -11.32
N LYS A 237 9.24 -2.56 -10.12
CA LYS A 237 10.69 -2.53 -9.91
C LYS A 237 11.38 -3.75 -10.49
N LEU A 238 10.78 -4.93 -10.40
CA LEU A 238 11.33 -6.14 -11.03
C LEU A 238 11.34 -6.01 -12.56
N VAL A 239 10.27 -5.45 -13.15
CA VAL A 239 10.22 -5.14 -14.58
C VAL A 239 11.33 -4.14 -14.97
N ASP A 240 11.55 -3.08 -14.17
CA ASP A 240 12.66 -2.13 -14.38
C ASP A 240 14.04 -2.83 -14.33
N VAL A 241 14.26 -3.72 -13.35
CA VAL A 241 15.51 -4.48 -13.22
C VAL A 241 15.73 -5.41 -14.40
N VAL A 242 14.69 -6.13 -14.85
CA VAL A 242 14.78 -7.03 -16.01
C VAL A 242 15.06 -6.24 -17.29
N GLN A 243 14.40 -5.10 -17.50
CA GLN A 243 14.63 -4.23 -18.66
C GLN A 243 16.04 -3.64 -18.70
N ARG A 244 16.66 -3.42 -17.54
CA ARG A 244 17.97 -2.77 -17.40
C ARG A 244 19.09 -3.73 -17.02
N SER A 245 18.84 -5.03 -17.03
CA SER A 245 19.76 -6.07 -16.57
C SER A 245 21.14 -5.98 -17.26
N ALA A 246 21.14 -5.72 -18.57
CA ALA A 246 22.35 -5.55 -19.38
C ALA A 246 23.20 -4.33 -18.95
N GLU A 247 22.60 -3.30 -18.36
CA GLU A 247 23.28 -2.08 -17.89
C GLU A 247 23.82 -2.22 -16.47
N LEU A 248 23.18 -3.05 -15.62
CA LEU A 248 23.48 -3.14 -14.19
C LEU A 248 24.71 -4.01 -13.88
N GLY A 249 25.09 -4.89 -14.81
CA GLY A 249 26.08 -5.93 -14.61
C GLY A 249 25.50 -7.15 -13.87
N ARG A 250 25.90 -8.35 -14.31
CA ARG A 250 25.29 -9.64 -13.91
C ARG A 250 25.12 -9.82 -12.40
N LYS A 251 26.16 -9.56 -11.60
CA LYS A 251 26.10 -9.71 -10.13
C LYS A 251 25.03 -8.83 -9.49
N ARG A 252 24.88 -7.59 -9.95
CA ARG A 252 23.89 -6.65 -9.41
C ARG A 252 22.49 -6.99 -9.89
N ALA A 253 22.34 -7.41 -11.14
CA ALA A 253 21.06 -7.85 -11.69
C ALA A 253 20.53 -9.10 -10.95
N LEU A 254 21.40 -10.08 -10.70
CA LEU A 254 21.08 -11.27 -9.90
C LEU A 254 20.72 -10.92 -8.45
N ALA A 255 21.54 -10.09 -7.77
CA ALA A 255 21.26 -9.69 -6.40
C ALA A 255 19.96 -8.88 -6.27
N ALA A 256 19.68 -7.97 -7.22
CA ALA A 256 18.44 -7.22 -7.26
C ALA A 256 17.22 -8.13 -7.53
N GLY A 257 17.34 -9.06 -8.48
CA GLY A 257 16.32 -10.08 -8.76
C GLY A 257 16.03 -10.93 -7.52
N ALA A 258 17.06 -11.51 -6.90
CA ALA A 258 16.95 -12.30 -5.68
C ALA A 258 16.29 -11.52 -4.52
N GLY A 259 16.71 -10.27 -4.28
CA GLY A 259 16.12 -9.43 -3.23
C GLY A 259 14.65 -9.11 -3.46
N LEU A 260 14.26 -8.83 -4.72
CA LEU A 260 12.85 -8.62 -5.08
C LEU A 260 12.04 -9.92 -4.99
N GLY A 261 12.62 -11.06 -5.37
CA GLY A 261 12.02 -12.39 -5.21
C GLY A 261 11.74 -12.73 -3.75
N ALA A 262 12.68 -12.45 -2.85
CA ALA A 262 12.50 -12.62 -1.41
C ALA A 262 11.39 -11.73 -0.85
N LEU A 263 11.33 -10.46 -1.28
CA LEU A 263 10.27 -9.54 -0.88
C LEU A 263 8.90 -10.00 -1.38
N LEU A 264 8.80 -10.47 -2.63
CA LEU A 264 7.57 -11.05 -3.17
C LEU A 264 7.15 -12.32 -2.41
N ALA A 265 8.10 -13.18 -2.01
CA ALA A 265 7.81 -14.36 -1.21
C ALA A 265 7.26 -13.99 0.17
N ALA A 266 7.88 -13.04 0.86
CA ALA A 266 7.38 -12.56 2.15
C ALA A 266 5.96 -12.00 2.04
N MET A 267 5.68 -11.23 0.98
CA MET A 267 4.34 -10.70 0.69
C MET A 267 3.33 -11.80 0.36
N PHE A 268 3.72 -12.81 -0.41
CA PHE A 268 2.88 -13.96 -0.76
C PHE A 268 2.52 -14.82 0.45
N LEU A 269 3.49 -15.07 1.33
CA LEU A 269 3.28 -15.80 2.58
C LEU A 269 2.41 -15.01 3.56
N LEU A 270 2.48 -13.66 3.55
CA LEU A 270 1.61 -12.82 4.36
C LEU A 270 0.18 -12.77 3.82
N TYR A 271 0.03 -12.62 2.50
CA TYR A 271 -1.26 -12.63 1.82
C TYR A 271 -1.13 -12.91 0.31
N ALA A 272 -1.61 -14.07 -0.14
CA ALA A 272 -1.46 -14.52 -1.53
C ALA A 272 -2.49 -13.94 -2.53
N GLY A 273 -3.60 -13.39 -2.07
CA GLY A 273 -4.74 -13.05 -2.95
C GLY A 273 -4.39 -12.10 -4.10
N TRP A 274 -3.57 -11.07 -3.87
CA TRP A 274 -3.17 -10.11 -4.92
C TRP A 274 -2.32 -10.72 -6.04
N PHE A 275 -1.61 -11.80 -5.73
CA PHE A 275 -0.81 -12.53 -6.72
C PHE A 275 -1.71 -13.28 -7.68
N VAL A 276 -2.80 -13.87 -7.19
CA VAL A 276 -3.81 -14.53 -8.04
C VAL A 276 -4.39 -13.52 -9.01
N TRP A 277 -4.86 -12.37 -8.52
CA TRP A 277 -5.50 -11.33 -9.34
C TRP A 277 -4.55 -10.65 -10.34
N SER A 278 -3.25 -10.62 -10.04
CA SER A 278 -2.24 -10.03 -10.92
C SER A 278 -1.57 -11.04 -11.85
N SER A 279 -1.78 -12.33 -11.64
CA SER A 279 -0.97 -13.41 -12.24
C SER A 279 -0.92 -13.36 -13.77
N VAL A 280 -2.08 -13.34 -14.42
CA VAL A 280 -2.19 -13.31 -15.89
C VAL A 280 -1.48 -12.08 -16.46
N GLY A 281 -1.75 -10.91 -15.88
CA GLY A 281 -1.14 -9.65 -16.31
C GLY A 281 0.38 -9.64 -16.15
N VAL A 282 0.89 -10.13 -15.01
CA VAL A 282 2.33 -10.18 -14.73
C VAL A 282 3.04 -11.15 -15.69
N VAL A 283 2.46 -12.34 -15.95
CA VAL A 283 3.02 -13.31 -16.91
C VAL A 283 3.08 -12.73 -18.31
N VAL A 284 1.97 -12.15 -18.80
CA VAL A 284 1.91 -11.52 -20.13
C VAL A 284 2.89 -10.36 -20.23
N LEU A 285 3.01 -9.54 -19.18
CA LEU A 285 3.94 -8.43 -19.14
C LEU A 285 5.40 -8.89 -19.24
N PHE A 286 5.81 -9.91 -18.47
CA PHE A 286 7.18 -10.42 -18.56
C PHE A 286 7.47 -11.05 -19.92
N ALA A 287 6.52 -11.80 -20.51
CA ALA A 287 6.66 -12.31 -21.87
C ALA A 287 6.88 -11.18 -22.87
N PHE A 288 6.05 -10.12 -22.81
CA PHE A 288 6.20 -8.93 -23.64
C PHE A 288 7.57 -8.24 -23.46
N VAL A 289 8.02 -8.08 -22.21
CA VAL A 289 9.32 -7.46 -21.88
C VAL A 289 10.48 -8.28 -22.44
N LEU A 290 10.45 -9.61 -22.32
CA LEU A 290 11.48 -10.50 -22.84
C LEU A 290 11.54 -10.47 -24.38
N VAL A 291 10.38 -10.49 -25.05
CA VAL A 291 10.32 -10.33 -26.52
C VAL A 291 10.91 -8.98 -26.95
N ARG A 292 10.59 -7.90 -26.23
CA ARG A 292 11.14 -6.58 -26.50
C ARG A 292 12.66 -6.53 -26.29
N LEU A 293 13.18 -7.16 -25.23
CA LEU A 293 14.62 -7.25 -24.98
C LEU A 293 15.34 -8.01 -26.08
N ALA A 294 14.77 -9.14 -26.53
CA ALA A 294 15.32 -9.92 -27.64
C ALA A 294 15.43 -9.09 -28.93
N ARG A 295 14.40 -8.29 -29.24
CA ARG A 295 14.36 -7.46 -30.46
C ARG A 295 15.25 -6.23 -30.41
N SER A 296 15.35 -5.56 -29.26
CA SER A 296 16.03 -4.26 -29.15
C SER A 296 17.45 -4.33 -28.59
N GLY A 297 17.74 -5.28 -27.70
CA GLY A 297 19.04 -5.44 -27.04
C GLY A 297 19.80 -6.71 -27.43
N GLY A 298 19.22 -7.53 -28.32
CA GLY A 298 19.82 -8.78 -28.79
C GLY A 298 19.91 -9.88 -27.73
N LYS A 299 20.64 -10.96 -28.07
CA LYS A 299 20.75 -12.17 -27.23
C LYS A 299 21.30 -11.88 -25.83
N ARG A 300 22.28 -10.98 -25.70
CA ARG A 300 22.89 -10.66 -24.41
C ARG A 300 21.90 -10.03 -23.44
N ALA A 301 21.13 -9.04 -23.89
CA ALA A 301 20.12 -8.39 -23.04
C ALA A 301 19.01 -9.37 -22.62
N LEU A 302 18.62 -10.27 -23.53
CA LEU A 302 17.67 -11.34 -23.20
C LEU A 302 18.22 -12.27 -22.11
N VAL A 303 19.46 -12.76 -22.24
CA VAL A 303 20.08 -13.67 -21.25
C VAL A 303 20.20 -12.99 -19.88
N GLU A 304 20.71 -11.77 -19.81
CA GLU A 304 20.81 -11.03 -18.54
C GLU A 304 19.43 -10.76 -17.92
N GLY A 305 18.42 -10.47 -18.76
CA GLY A 305 17.03 -10.33 -18.32
C GLY A 305 16.45 -11.62 -17.75
N LEU A 306 16.66 -12.75 -18.44
CA LEU A 306 16.26 -14.08 -17.99
C LEU A 306 16.98 -14.50 -16.70
N LEU A 307 18.26 -14.16 -16.55
CA LEU A 307 19.01 -14.43 -15.32
C LEU A 307 18.45 -13.63 -14.13
N ALA A 308 18.15 -12.35 -14.32
CA ALA A 308 17.56 -11.52 -13.27
C ALA A 308 16.15 -12.03 -12.87
N LEU A 309 15.32 -12.36 -13.85
CA LEU A 309 14.00 -12.94 -13.62
C LEU A 309 14.10 -14.32 -12.96
N GLY A 310 15.00 -15.18 -13.44
CA GLY A 310 15.27 -16.51 -12.89
C GLY A 310 15.76 -16.46 -11.45
N ALA A 311 16.59 -15.48 -11.08
CA ALA A 311 16.99 -15.26 -9.70
C ALA A 311 15.81 -14.87 -8.80
N ALA A 312 14.92 -13.99 -9.28
CA ALA A 312 13.71 -13.60 -8.55
C ALA A 312 12.77 -14.81 -8.36
N THR A 313 12.50 -15.55 -9.42
CA THR A 313 11.64 -16.75 -9.39
C THR A 313 12.26 -17.84 -8.51
N GLY A 314 13.56 -18.11 -8.64
CA GLY A 314 14.25 -19.13 -7.86
C GLY A 314 14.19 -18.87 -6.36
N VAL A 315 14.47 -17.63 -5.93
CA VAL A 315 14.37 -17.25 -4.51
C VAL A 315 12.91 -17.27 -4.04
N PHE A 316 11.97 -16.82 -4.88
CA PHE A 316 10.55 -16.88 -4.54
C PHE A 316 10.09 -18.31 -4.27
N LEU A 317 10.42 -19.23 -5.18
CA LEU A 317 10.07 -20.65 -5.05
C LEU A 317 10.79 -21.31 -3.87
N ALA A 318 12.05 -20.94 -3.59
CA ALA A 318 12.77 -21.47 -2.43
C ALA A 318 12.10 -21.12 -1.10
N LEU A 319 11.53 -19.91 -0.98
CA LEU A 319 10.93 -19.43 0.27
C LEU A 319 9.43 -19.76 0.38
N ALA A 320 8.70 -19.73 -0.74
CA ALA A 320 7.24 -19.81 -0.74
C ALA A 320 6.68 -20.94 -1.62
N GLY A 321 7.54 -21.72 -2.30
CA GLY A 321 7.12 -22.75 -3.25
C GLY A 321 6.28 -23.86 -2.61
N ALA A 322 6.62 -24.29 -1.39
CA ALA A 322 5.83 -25.28 -0.66
C ALA A 322 4.39 -24.80 -0.41
N TYR A 323 4.24 -23.54 0.01
CA TYR A 323 2.91 -22.94 0.19
C TYR A 323 2.18 -22.75 -1.16
N LEU A 324 2.88 -22.34 -2.22
CA LEU A 324 2.30 -22.24 -3.56
C LEU A 324 1.72 -23.59 -4.03
N VAL A 325 2.44 -24.69 -3.82
CA VAL A 325 1.96 -26.03 -4.15
C VAL A 325 0.69 -26.37 -3.36
N ASN A 326 0.69 -26.11 -2.05
CA ASN A 326 -0.50 -26.34 -1.21
C ASN A 326 -1.70 -25.50 -1.67
N LEU A 327 -1.48 -24.23 -1.99
CA LEU A 327 -2.52 -23.32 -2.48
C LEU A 327 -3.11 -23.82 -3.80
N LEU A 328 -2.27 -24.24 -4.75
CA LEU A 328 -2.72 -24.77 -6.04
C LEU A 328 -3.48 -26.08 -5.85
N ALA A 329 -2.99 -26.99 -5.01
CA ALA A 329 -3.67 -28.25 -4.70
C ALA A 329 -5.05 -28.04 -4.05
N ALA A 330 -5.20 -27.01 -3.21
CA ALA A 330 -6.46 -26.69 -2.54
C ALA A 330 -7.48 -25.95 -3.43
N SER A 331 -7.00 -25.23 -4.46
CA SER A 331 -7.80 -24.31 -5.30
C SER A 331 -8.97 -24.92 -6.07
N GLY A 332 -9.07 -26.26 -6.15
CA GLY A 332 -10.20 -26.98 -6.76
C GLY A 332 -11.18 -27.64 -5.76
N ALA A 333 -10.80 -27.76 -4.49
CA ALA A 333 -11.57 -28.50 -3.48
C ALA A 333 -12.29 -27.60 -2.48
N THR A 334 -11.73 -26.42 -2.18
CA THR A 334 -12.31 -25.50 -1.19
C THR A 334 -13.35 -24.61 -1.83
N LYS A 335 -14.62 -24.76 -1.43
CA LYS A 335 -15.68 -23.82 -1.78
C LYS A 335 -15.90 -22.83 -0.63
N ASP A 336 -15.49 -21.57 -0.80
CA ASP A 336 -15.88 -20.47 0.09
C ASP A 336 -17.36 -20.10 -0.15
N GLY A 337 -18.15 -20.14 0.92
CA GLY A 337 -19.59 -19.81 0.93
C GLY A 337 -19.89 -18.38 1.37
N TYR A 338 -18.87 -17.55 1.58
CA TYR A 338 -19.04 -16.19 2.03
C TYR A 338 -19.57 -15.27 0.92
N PHE A 339 -20.78 -14.75 1.12
CA PHE A 339 -21.40 -13.77 0.24
C PHE A 339 -20.97 -12.35 0.62
N TYR A 340 -20.21 -11.69 -0.26
CA TYR A 340 -19.77 -10.31 -0.07
C TYR A 340 -20.73 -9.32 -0.74
N PHE A 341 -20.68 -8.03 -0.37
CA PHE A 341 -21.48 -6.99 -1.04
C PHE A 341 -21.27 -6.98 -2.55
N ASP A 342 -20.01 -6.96 -3.02
CA ASP A 342 -19.76 -6.87 -4.45
C ASP A 342 -20.38 -8.05 -5.20
N THR A 343 -20.47 -9.26 -4.61
CA THR A 343 -21.12 -10.44 -5.20
C THR A 343 -22.52 -10.18 -5.74
N TYR A 344 -23.26 -9.28 -5.10
CA TYR A 344 -24.62 -8.90 -5.45
C TYR A 344 -24.70 -7.68 -6.39
N SER A 345 -23.55 -7.18 -6.86
CA SER A 345 -23.43 -5.98 -7.70
C SER A 345 -22.94 -6.30 -9.11
N ASP A 346 -23.08 -5.34 -10.02
CA ASP A 346 -22.59 -5.50 -11.39
C ASP A 346 -21.06 -5.66 -11.42
N PRO A 347 -20.52 -6.71 -12.09
CA PRO A 347 -19.09 -6.98 -12.09
C PRO A 347 -18.27 -5.96 -12.90
N ALA A 348 -18.85 -5.09 -13.73
CA ALA A 348 -18.10 -4.04 -14.41
C ALA A 348 -17.88 -2.81 -13.53
N TYR A 349 -18.68 -2.63 -12.47
CA TYR A 349 -18.58 -1.50 -11.58
C TYR A 349 -17.49 -1.67 -10.50
N PHE A 350 -16.63 -0.66 -10.33
CA PHE A 350 -15.52 -0.69 -9.36
C PHE A 350 -15.28 0.66 -8.63
N ALA A 351 -15.88 1.75 -9.12
CA ALA A 351 -15.50 3.12 -8.79
C ALA A 351 -15.98 3.58 -7.40
N MET A 352 -16.97 2.89 -6.83
CA MET A 352 -17.40 3.03 -5.45
C MET A 352 -17.56 1.62 -4.90
N TRP A 353 -17.17 1.37 -3.65
CA TRP A 353 -17.47 0.09 -3.00
C TRP A 353 -18.19 0.31 -1.67
N GLY A 354 -19.15 -0.57 -1.41
CA GLY A 354 -19.69 -0.78 -0.06
C GLY A 354 -18.69 -1.59 0.76
N GLY A 355 -18.53 -1.31 2.04
CA GLY A 355 -17.76 -2.16 2.94
C GLY A 355 -18.35 -3.58 3.03
N THR A 356 -17.55 -4.55 3.51
CA THR A 356 -17.92 -5.97 3.66
C THR A 356 -18.94 -6.27 4.77
N PHE A 357 -19.55 -5.25 5.36
CA PHE A 357 -20.14 -5.36 6.69
C PHE A 357 -21.66 -5.33 6.63
N PRO A 358 -22.34 -5.88 7.66
CA PRO A 358 -23.76 -6.13 7.63
C PRO A 358 -24.51 -4.86 7.21
N GLY A 359 -25.33 -5.02 6.19
CA GLY A 359 -26.26 -4.01 5.75
C GLY A 359 -27.16 -4.42 4.61
N HIS A 360 -28.41 -4.71 4.97
CA HIS A 360 -29.42 -5.25 4.06
C HIS A 360 -29.94 -4.19 3.07
N GLN A 361 -29.68 -2.89 3.32
CA GLN A 361 -30.33 -1.81 2.57
C GLN A 361 -29.55 -1.24 1.38
N ARG A 362 -28.36 -1.76 1.03
CA ARG A 362 -27.55 -1.22 -0.09
C ARG A 362 -27.56 -2.04 -1.38
N MET A 363 -28.18 -3.23 -1.39
CA MET A 363 -28.12 -4.12 -2.57
C MET A 363 -29.10 -3.70 -3.68
N ALA A 364 -30.25 -3.12 -3.35
CA ALA A 364 -31.34 -2.87 -4.31
C ALA A 364 -31.20 -1.59 -5.18
N GLY A 365 -30.02 -0.96 -5.22
CA GLY A 365 -29.82 0.30 -5.95
C GLY A 365 -28.36 0.68 -6.19
N TRP A 366 -27.47 -0.31 -6.30
CA TRP A 366 -26.05 -0.10 -6.53
C TRP A 366 -25.62 -0.62 -7.92
N PRO A 367 -24.85 0.15 -8.72
CA PRO A 367 -24.41 1.52 -8.47
C PRO A 367 -25.59 2.50 -8.37
N PRO A 368 -25.46 3.60 -7.60
CA PRO A 368 -26.53 4.58 -7.45
C PRO A 368 -26.98 5.12 -8.81
N LEU A 369 -28.29 5.24 -9.01
CA LEU A 369 -28.87 5.85 -10.20
C LEU A 369 -28.45 7.33 -10.29
N GLY A 370 -27.68 7.68 -11.32
CA GLY A 370 -27.15 9.03 -11.53
C GLY A 370 -25.81 9.05 -12.25
N GLU A 371 -25.39 10.23 -12.71
CA GLU A 371 -24.17 10.49 -13.51
C GLU A 371 -24.16 9.81 -14.91
N LEU A 372 -22.99 9.39 -15.42
CA LEU A 372 -22.80 8.82 -16.75
C LEU A 372 -23.08 7.30 -16.73
N GLY A 373 -24.34 6.93 -16.53
CA GLY A 373 -24.76 5.52 -16.43
C GLY A 373 -24.26 4.82 -15.16
N GLY A 374 -24.25 5.53 -14.02
CA GLY A 374 -23.72 5.04 -12.74
C GLY A 374 -22.22 5.30 -12.54
N VAL A 375 -21.50 5.75 -13.58
CA VAL A 375 -20.08 6.11 -13.48
C VAL A 375 -19.93 7.53 -12.95
N GLY A 376 -19.36 7.62 -11.75
CA GLY A 376 -19.06 8.87 -11.06
C GLY A 376 -17.95 9.70 -11.72
N LEU A 377 -17.86 11.01 -11.41
CA LEU A 377 -16.72 11.86 -11.78
C LEU A 377 -15.38 11.23 -11.37
N PHE A 378 -15.36 10.57 -10.21
CA PHE A 378 -14.20 9.79 -9.77
C PHE A 378 -13.81 8.72 -10.79
N GLY A 379 -14.76 7.91 -11.26
CA GLY A 379 -14.53 6.90 -12.30
C GLY A 379 -14.06 7.51 -13.63
N ILE A 380 -14.66 8.63 -14.06
CA ILE A 380 -14.28 9.36 -15.28
C ILE A 380 -12.81 9.81 -15.19
N VAL A 381 -12.41 10.40 -14.06
CA VAL A 381 -11.03 10.84 -13.83
C VAL A 381 -10.05 9.66 -13.86
N LEU A 382 -10.43 8.50 -13.29
CA LEU A 382 -9.60 7.30 -13.33
C LEU A 382 -9.40 6.76 -14.75
N VAL A 383 -10.45 6.73 -15.56
CA VAL A 383 -10.37 6.28 -16.97
C VAL A 383 -9.55 7.25 -17.82
N ALA A 384 -9.75 8.57 -17.64
CA ALA A 384 -8.92 9.58 -18.30
C ALA A 384 -7.45 9.46 -17.88
N GLY A 385 -7.19 9.25 -16.59
CA GLY A 385 -5.86 9.00 -16.04
C GLY A 385 -5.18 7.78 -16.66
N LEU A 386 -5.90 6.65 -16.80
CA LEU A 386 -5.42 5.47 -17.52
C LEU A 386 -5.01 5.80 -18.96
N GLY A 387 -5.89 6.47 -19.72
CA GLY A 387 -5.64 6.84 -21.11
C GLY A 387 -4.39 7.71 -21.28
N VAL A 388 -4.27 8.76 -20.46
CA VAL A 388 -3.10 9.67 -20.48
C VAL A 388 -1.82 8.97 -20.02
N ALA A 389 -1.90 8.14 -18.97
CA ALA A 389 -0.74 7.38 -18.47
C ALA A 389 -0.20 6.43 -19.53
N LEU A 390 -1.08 5.71 -20.24
CA LEU A 390 -0.68 4.88 -21.36
C LEU A 390 -0.06 5.74 -22.46
N ALA A 391 -0.76 6.76 -22.96
CA ALA A 391 -0.28 7.61 -24.06
C ALA A 391 1.12 8.21 -23.80
N LEU A 392 1.41 8.65 -22.57
CA LEU A 392 2.69 9.25 -22.22
C LEU A 392 3.74 8.24 -21.70
N GLY A 393 3.31 7.03 -21.36
CA GLY A 393 4.03 6.15 -20.44
C GLY A 393 4.20 4.70 -20.87
N LEU A 394 3.85 4.30 -22.10
CA LEU A 394 4.01 2.91 -22.61
C LEU A 394 5.43 2.31 -22.50
N ARG A 395 6.45 3.12 -22.21
CA ARG A 395 7.83 2.65 -21.98
C ARG A 395 8.23 2.62 -20.50
N ARG A 396 7.35 3.00 -19.58
CA ARG A 396 7.63 3.09 -18.15
C ARG A 396 7.19 1.79 -17.46
N PRO A 397 8.10 1.10 -16.74
CA PRO A 397 7.78 -0.13 -15.99
C PRO A 397 6.55 0.00 -15.08
N ALA A 398 6.45 1.12 -14.37
CA ALA A 398 5.32 1.40 -13.47
C ALA A 398 3.97 1.42 -14.21
N VAL A 399 3.89 2.12 -15.34
CA VAL A 399 2.65 2.23 -16.12
C VAL A 399 2.26 0.87 -16.69
N LEU A 400 3.21 0.15 -17.30
CA LEU A 400 2.95 -1.18 -17.86
C LEU A 400 2.49 -2.17 -16.80
N THR A 401 3.12 -2.15 -15.62
CA THR A 401 2.77 -3.06 -14.51
C THR A 401 1.38 -2.77 -13.99
N LEU A 402 1.07 -1.51 -13.70
CA LEU A 402 -0.25 -1.11 -13.23
C LEU A 402 -1.34 -1.48 -14.25
N ALA A 403 -1.13 -1.15 -15.53
CA ALA A 403 -2.07 -1.48 -16.59
C ALA A 403 -2.28 -2.99 -16.75
N ALA A 404 -1.19 -3.78 -16.69
CA ALA A 404 -1.28 -5.24 -16.76
C ALA A 404 -1.99 -5.84 -15.54
N CYS A 405 -1.72 -5.34 -14.33
CA CYS A 405 -2.39 -5.80 -13.10
C CYS A 405 -3.87 -5.39 -13.07
N THR A 406 -4.23 -4.22 -13.58
CA THR A 406 -5.63 -3.80 -13.77
C THR A 406 -6.33 -4.69 -14.79
N GLY A 407 -5.73 -4.91 -15.97
CA GLY A 407 -6.30 -5.76 -17.00
C GLY A 407 -6.48 -7.21 -16.54
N SER A 408 -5.51 -7.75 -15.80
CA SER A 408 -5.58 -9.08 -15.17
C SER A 408 -6.74 -9.17 -14.17
N ALA A 409 -6.87 -8.16 -13.29
CA ALA A 409 -7.93 -8.13 -12.30
C ALA A 409 -9.32 -8.06 -12.95
N PHE A 410 -9.52 -7.26 -14.00
CA PHE A 410 -10.78 -7.24 -14.76
C PHE A 410 -11.05 -8.57 -15.47
N LEU A 411 -10.05 -9.14 -16.15
CA LEU A 411 -10.21 -10.40 -16.87
C LEU A 411 -10.63 -11.53 -15.92
N LEU A 412 -9.91 -11.70 -14.81
CA LEU A 412 -10.23 -12.71 -13.81
C LEU A 412 -11.58 -12.41 -13.14
N ARG A 413 -11.86 -11.15 -12.81
CA ARG A 413 -13.16 -10.73 -12.27
C ARG A 413 -14.31 -11.18 -13.17
N TYR A 414 -14.26 -10.88 -14.46
CA TYR A 414 -15.31 -11.27 -15.40
C TYR A 414 -15.38 -12.77 -15.62
N TRP A 415 -14.23 -13.45 -15.69
CA TRP A 415 -14.19 -14.90 -15.80
C TRP A 415 -14.83 -15.58 -14.60
N TYR A 416 -14.50 -15.18 -13.37
CA TYR A 416 -15.13 -15.76 -12.20
C TYR A 416 -16.61 -15.41 -12.15
N ALA A 417 -16.96 -14.13 -12.37
CA ALA A 417 -18.35 -13.66 -12.33
C ALA A 417 -19.28 -14.42 -13.28
N SER A 418 -18.82 -14.75 -14.50
CA SER A 418 -19.62 -15.51 -15.46
C SER A 418 -19.85 -16.99 -15.09
N HIS A 419 -19.12 -17.51 -14.11
CA HIS A 419 -19.19 -18.91 -13.68
C HIS A 419 -19.84 -19.13 -12.31
N MET A 420 -20.03 -18.07 -11.51
CA MET A 420 -20.47 -18.18 -10.10
C MET A 420 -21.78 -18.95 -9.92
N ALA A 421 -22.76 -18.70 -10.79
CA ALA A 421 -24.06 -19.35 -10.73
C ALA A 421 -23.98 -20.84 -11.09
N ARG A 422 -23.14 -21.21 -12.06
CA ARG A 422 -22.93 -22.60 -12.51
C ARG A 422 -22.18 -23.41 -11.47
N ASP A 423 -21.11 -22.85 -10.92
CA ASP A 423 -20.16 -23.60 -10.09
C ASP A 423 -20.56 -23.61 -8.60
N HIS A 424 -21.62 -22.88 -8.25
CA HIS A 424 -21.99 -22.55 -6.86
C HIS A 424 -20.79 -22.02 -6.06
N ALA A 425 -19.89 -21.33 -6.77
CA ALA A 425 -18.63 -20.81 -6.26
C ALA A 425 -18.67 -19.29 -6.34
N VAL A 426 -19.35 -18.69 -5.37
CA VAL A 426 -19.70 -17.27 -5.28
C VAL A 426 -18.46 -16.37 -4.98
N GLN A 427 -17.25 -16.83 -5.28
CA GLN A 427 -16.09 -16.62 -4.42
C GLN A 427 -15.14 -15.47 -4.79
N LEU A 428 -15.14 -14.95 -6.01
CA LEU A 428 -13.83 -14.58 -6.59
C LEU A 428 -13.70 -13.19 -7.22
N TYR A 429 -14.55 -12.21 -6.90
CA TYR A 429 -14.27 -10.81 -7.27
C TYR A 429 -14.25 -9.71 -6.19
N PRO A 430 -14.66 -9.90 -4.91
CA PRO A 430 -14.68 -8.85 -3.88
C PRO A 430 -13.41 -8.01 -3.79
N ARG A 431 -12.26 -8.66 -3.99
CA ARG A 431 -10.94 -8.07 -3.78
C ARG A 431 -10.41 -7.41 -5.04
N THR A 432 -10.89 -7.78 -6.23
CA THR A 432 -10.46 -7.16 -7.49
C THR A 432 -10.79 -5.67 -7.54
N SER A 433 -11.87 -5.22 -6.90
CA SER A 433 -12.24 -3.79 -6.78
C SER A 433 -11.11 -2.97 -6.16
N LEU A 434 -10.52 -3.45 -5.06
CA LEU A 434 -9.42 -2.78 -4.37
C LEU A 434 -8.17 -2.67 -5.26
N GLN A 435 -7.80 -3.77 -5.94
CA GLN A 435 -6.66 -3.78 -6.85
C GLN A 435 -6.88 -2.85 -8.07
N ILE A 436 -8.06 -2.91 -8.69
CA ILE A 436 -8.41 -2.07 -9.84
C ILE A 436 -8.35 -0.60 -9.45
N THR A 437 -9.04 -0.20 -8.36
CA THR A 437 -9.08 1.18 -7.91
C THR A 437 -7.70 1.69 -7.50
N TYR A 438 -6.93 0.90 -6.74
CA TYR A 438 -5.55 1.24 -6.38
C TYR A 438 -4.69 1.50 -7.62
N CYS A 439 -4.72 0.58 -8.58
CA CYS A 439 -3.90 0.68 -9.77
C CYS A 439 -4.31 1.88 -10.65
N LEU A 440 -5.60 2.16 -10.77
CA LEU A 440 -6.11 3.29 -11.55
C LEU A 440 -5.82 4.65 -10.89
N ILE A 441 -5.88 4.75 -9.56
CA ILE A 441 -5.47 5.98 -8.86
C ILE A 441 -3.97 6.20 -9.06
N ALA A 442 -3.15 5.16 -8.91
CA ALA A 442 -1.71 5.24 -9.15
C ALA A 442 -1.40 5.62 -10.61
N LEU A 443 -2.11 5.06 -11.59
CA LEU A 443 -2.00 5.44 -13.00
C LEU A 443 -2.37 6.91 -13.22
N THR A 444 -3.44 7.39 -12.59
CA THR A 444 -3.84 8.80 -12.64
C THR A 444 -2.75 9.71 -12.08
N GLY A 445 -2.16 9.35 -10.94
CA GLY A 445 -1.01 10.07 -10.38
C GLY A 445 0.22 10.05 -11.30
N LEU A 446 0.49 8.92 -11.96
CA LEU A 446 1.56 8.80 -12.97
C LEU A 446 1.25 9.60 -14.23
N ALA A 447 -0.02 9.70 -14.65
CA ALA A 447 -0.43 10.53 -15.78
C ALA A 447 -0.05 12.00 -15.53
N VAL A 448 -0.41 12.52 -14.36
CA VAL A 448 -0.04 13.89 -13.94
C VAL A 448 1.48 14.04 -13.89
N TYR A 449 2.20 13.08 -13.28
CA TYR A 449 3.66 13.09 -13.23
C TYR A 449 4.30 13.16 -14.62
N LEU A 450 3.85 12.31 -15.55
CA LEU A 450 4.37 12.24 -16.91
C LEU A 450 4.01 13.47 -17.72
N ALA A 451 2.81 14.01 -17.56
CA ALA A 451 2.39 15.28 -18.18
C ALA A 451 3.28 16.43 -17.73
N VAL A 452 3.52 16.57 -16.42
CA VAL A 452 4.45 17.58 -15.87
C VAL A 452 5.86 17.41 -16.41
N GLN A 453 6.35 16.17 -16.54
CA GLN A 453 7.66 15.92 -17.16
C GLN A 453 7.71 16.34 -18.63
N ARG A 454 6.63 16.07 -19.38
CA ARG A 454 6.53 16.42 -20.81
C ARG A 454 6.49 17.93 -21.02
N VAL A 455 5.70 18.65 -20.22
CA VAL A 455 5.66 20.12 -20.27
C VAL A 455 7.03 20.70 -19.92
N ARG A 456 7.65 20.23 -18.83
CA ARG A 456 8.99 20.70 -18.43
C ARG A 456 10.08 20.38 -19.45
N SER A 457 9.97 19.30 -20.22
CA SER A 457 10.93 19.02 -21.29
C SER A 457 10.70 19.90 -22.51
N TRP A 458 9.44 20.21 -22.81
CA TRP A 458 9.07 21.12 -23.90
C TRP A 458 9.49 22.57 -23.62
N SER A 459 9.24 23.11 -22.42
CA SER A 459 9.70 24.46 -22.04
C SER A 459 11.22 24.58 -22.11
N ARG A 460 11.97 23.55 -21.67
CA ARG A 460 13.43 23.52 -21.75
C ARG A 460 13.99 23.41 -23.17
N ALA A 461 13.18 22.98 -24.14
CA ALA A 461 13.58 22.96 -25.54
C ALA A 461 13.35 24.33 -26.23
N HIS A 462 12.47 25.17 -25.67
CA HIS A 462 12.15 26.50 -26.19
C HIS A 462 12.92 27.62 -25.48
N GLU A 463 13.30 27.42 -24.22
CA GLU A 463 14.27 28.27 -23.54
C GLU A 463 15.65 28.02 -24.18
N GLY A 464 16.21 29.02 -24.86
CA GLY A 464 17.54 28.97 -25.46
C GLY A 464 18.66 28.59 -24.47
N PRO A 465 19.92 28.45 -24.92
CA PRO A 465 21.01 27.94 -24.09
C PRO A 465 21.26 28.82 -22.85
N VAL A 466 20.65 28.44 -21.72
CA VAL A 466 20.87 29.11 -20.43
C VAL A 466 22.27 28.75 -19.91
N PRO A 467 23.10 29.74 -19.53
CA PRO A 467 24.43 29.49 -18.97
C PRO A 467 24.40 28.49 -17.82
N ALA A 468 25.35 27.55 -17.82
CA ALA A 468 25.41 26.45 -16.84
C ALA A 468 25.45 26.92 -15.36
N ALA A 469 25.94 28.14 -15.12
CA ALA A 469 25.97 28.78 -13.80
C ALA A 469 24.58 29.16 -13.27
N VAL A 470 23.70 29.70 -14.13
CA VAL A 470 22.30 30.03 -13.76
C VAL A 470 21.49 28.76 -13.60
N ARG A 471 21.70 27.78 -14.49
CA ARG A 471 21.10 26.44 -14.43
C ARG A 471 21.41 25.69 -13.13
N ARG A 472 22.58 25.96 -12.51
CA ARG A 472 23.00 25.37 -11.22
C ARG A 472 22.27 25.94 -10.01
N LYS A 473 21.88 27.22 -10.04
CA LYS A 473 21.10 27.88 -8.97
C LYS A 473 19.62 27.50 -9.00
N THR A 474 19.08 27.12 -10.16
CA THR A 474 17.65 26.80 -10.35
C THR A 474 17.33 25.29 -10.49
N ALA A 475 18.34 24.41 -10.47
CA ALA A 475 18.16 22.96 -10.71
C ALA A 475 17.39 22.17 -9.61
N GLY A 476 16.84 22.84 -8.59
CA GLY A 476 16.04 22.21 -7.54
C GLY A 476 14.55 22.49 -7.70
N THR A 477 13.70 21.57 -7.23
CA THR A 477 12.27 21.89 -7.02
C THR A 477 12.17 23.15 -6.15
N PRO A 478 11.44 24.19 -6.56
CA PRO A 478 11.33 25.41 -5.77
C PRO A 478 10.85 25.11 -4.36
N ARG A 479 11.44 25.74 -3.33
CA ARG A 479 11.08 25.49 -1.92
C ARG A 479 9.59 25.67 -1.66
N ALA A 480 8.98 26.68 -2.29
CA ALA A 480 7.54 26.94 -2.22
C ALA A 480 6.71 25.75 -2.72
N VAL A 481 7.13 25.08 -3.80
CA VAL A 481 6.44 23.88 -4.32
C VAL A 481 6.55 22.72 -3.34
N VAL A 482 7.71 22.55 -2.68
CA VAL A 482 7.87 21.50 -1.67
C VAL A 482 6.96 21.76 -0.46
N ILE A 483 6.99 22.97 0.08
CA ILE A 483 6.16 23.35 1.24
C ILE A 483 4.68 23.21 0.89
N GLY A 484 4.25 23.75 -0.26
CA GLY A 484 2.88 23.63 -0.74
C GLY A 484 2.45 22.17 -0.91
N ALA A 485 3.30 21.32 -1.48
CA ALA A 485 3.00 19.88 -1.61
C ALA A 485 2.90 19.17 -0.26
N LEU A 486 3.82 19.44 0.68
CA LEU A 486 3.76 18.84 2.03
C LEU A 486 2.48 19.26 2.77
N CYS A 487 2.10 20.55 2.69
CA CYS A 487 0.88 21.06 3.33
C CYS A 487 -0.38 20.48 2.69
N ALA A 488 -0.50 20.56 1.36
CA ALA A 488 -1.67 20.06 0.64
C ALA A 488 -1.87 18.55 0.83
N MET A 489 -0.79 17.77 0.73
CA MET A 489 -0.86 16.32 0.98
C MET A 489 -1.16 16.01 2.45
N GLY A 490 -0.53 16.72 3.39
CA GLY A 490 -0.79 16.55 4.82
C GLY A 490 -2.27 16.82 5.18
N LEU A 491 -2.86 17.87 4.62
CA LEU A 491 -4.29 18.18 4.79
C LEU A 491 -5.19 17.12 4.16
N LEU A 492 -4.92 16.72 2.91
CA LEU A 492 -5.66 15.65 2.22
C LEU A 492 -5.64 14.35 3.04
N PHE A 493 -4.47 13.95 3.52
CA PHE A 493 -4.32 12.73 4.33
C PHE A 493 -4.99 12.87 5.70
N GLY A 494 -4.95 14.05 6.30
CA GLY A 494 -5.72 14.36 7.52
C GLY A 494 -7.21 14.16 7.32
N MET A 495 -7.77 14.75 6.25
CA MET A 495 -9.20 14.63 5.91
C MET A 495 -9.60 13.18 5.63
N ALA A 496 -8.85 12.50 4.76
CA ALA A 496 -9.12 11.11 4.41
C ALA A 496 -8.99 10.18 5.62
N GLY A 497 -7.91 10.30 6.39
CA GLY A 497 -7.70 9.51 7.61
C GLY A 497 -8.77 9.78 8.67
N SER A 498 -9.25 11.02 8.80
CA SER A 498 -10.37 11.36 9.70
C SER A 498 -11.66 10.69 9.28
N ALA A 499 -11.97 10.72 7.98
CA ALA A 499 -13.19 10.13 7.44
C ALA A 499 -13.17 8.61 7.63
N THR A 500 -12.05 7.96 7.31
CA THR A 500 -11.86 6.52 7.54
C THR A 500 -11.97 6.19 9.02
N ALA A 501 -11.25 6.89 9.90
CA ALA A 501 -11.32 6.63 11.35
C ALA A 501 -12.75 6.79 11.90
N ASN A 502 -13.48 7.82 11.47
CA ASN A 502 -14.86 8.05 11.88
C ASN A 502 -15.78 6.89 11.48
N ALA A 503 -15.59 6.29 10.30
CA ALA A 503 -16.38 5.17 9.84
C ALA A 503 -16.24 3.91 10.73
N TYR A 504 -15.14 3.78 11.46
CA TYR A 504 -14.88 2.66 12.38
C TYR A 504 -15.04 3.02 13.86
N MET A 505 -15.54 4.23 14.17
CA MET A 505 -15.88 4.57 15.56
C MET A 505 -17.08 3.74 16.04
N PRO A 506 -17.14 3.32 17.32
CA PRO A 506 -18.22 2.48 17.82
C PRO A 506 -19.62 3.05 17.52
N GLN A 507 -20.43 2.28 16.79
CA GLN A 507 -21.84 2.61 16.50
C GLN A 507 -22.71 1.39 16.75
N SER A 508 -23.93 1.62 17.23
CA SER A 508 -24.92 0.57 17.46
C SER A 508 -25.12 -0.26 16.18
N PRO A 509 -25.34 -1.59 16.28
CA PRO A 509 -25.72 -2.43 15.14
C PRO A 509 -26.92 -1.93 14.34
N SER A 510 -27.81 -1.15 14.96
CA SER A 510 -28.97 -0.55 14.28
C SER A 510 -28.61 0.49 13.20
N GLU A 511 -27.40 1.06 13.26
CA GLU A 511 -26.92 2.09 12.32
C GLU A 511 -26.31 1.49 11.04
N ASP A 512 -26.19 0.16 10.97
CA ASP A 512 -25.79 -0.55 9.74
C ASP A 512 -24.45 -0.06 9.14
N SER A 513 -23.44 0.08 10.00
CA SER A 513 -22.17 0.71 9.66
C SER A 513 -20.95 -0.10 10.10
N ASN A 514 -19.78 0.22 9.54
CA ASN A 514 -18.50 -0.37 9.97
C ASN A 514 -18.17 -0.07 11.46
N GLY A 515 -18.84 0.91 12.05
CA GLY A 515 -18.73 1.23 13.48
C GLY A 515 -19.21 0.11 14.38
N GLN A 516 -20.07 -0.80 13.87
CA GLN A 516 -20.50 -2.00 14.58
C GLN A 516 -19.31 -2.87 14.98
N LEU A 517 -18.21 -2.88 14.22
CA LEU A 517 -17.04 -3.70 14.52
C LEU A 517 -16.39 -3.29 15.84
N SER A 518 -16.13 -1.99 16.00
CA SER A 518 -15.57 -1.46 17.25
C SER A 518 -16.60 -1.46 18.37
N TRP A 519 -17.89 -1.32 18.06
CA TRP A 519 -18.97 -1.45 19.04
C TRP A 519 -19.04 -2.84 19.66
N THR A 520 -18.97 -3.89 18.84
CA THR A 520 -18.91 -5.29 19.31
C THR A 520 -17.72 -5.50 20.25
N SER A 521 -16.56 -4.91 19.96
CA SER A 521 -15.38 -4.99 20.83
C SER A 521 -15.57 -4.37 22.22
N HIS A 522 -16.50 -3.42 22.39
CA HIS A 522 -16.87 -2.88 23.70
C HIS A 522 -17.99 -3.67 24.39
N ASN A 523 -18.75 -4.47 23.65
CA ASN A 523 -19.94 -5.16 24.14
C ASN A 523 -19.80 -6.68 24.20
N VAL A 524 -18.60 -7.23 24.06
CA VAL A 524 -18.27 -8.64 24.29
C VAL A 524 -17.40 -8.77 25.54
N ARG A 525 -17.74 -9.71 26.43
CA ARG A 525 -17.00 -10.00 27.65
C ARG A 525 -15.53 -10.32 27.32
N LEU A 526 -14.60 -9.79 28.10
CA LEU A 526 -13.18 -10.08 27.96
C LEU A 526 -12.88 -11.53 28.40
N PRO A 527 -11.75 -12.13 27.99
CA PRO A 527 -11.36 -13.47 28.44
C PRO A 527 -11.30 -13.63 29.97
N ASN A 528 -11.05 -12.54 30.70
CA ASN A 528 -11.04 -12.49 32.17
C ASN A 528 -12.45 -12.43 32.81
N GLY A 529 -13.52 -12.52 32.02
CA GLY A 529 -14.90 -12.50 32.50
C GLY A 529 -15.49 -11.12 32.77
N LYS A 530 -14.70 -10.03 32.68
CA LYS A 530 -15.20 -8.66 32.90
C LYS A 530 -15.73 -8.05 31.60
N CYS A 531 -16.69 -7.14 31.71
CA CYS A 531 -17.08 -6.31 30.57
C CYS A 531 -16.02 -5.22 30.30
N PRO A 532 -15.80 -4.83 29.03
CA PRO A 532 -14.99 -3.67 28.70
C PRO A 532 -15.46 -2.39 29.38
N LYS A 533 -14.56 -1.42 29.55
CA LYS A 533 -14.80 -0.20 30.33
C LYS A 533 -16.02 0.60 29.84
N TYR A 534 -16.23 0.63 28.53
CA TYR A 534 -17.28 1.43 27.88
C TYR A 534 -18.42 0.56 27.31
N ALA A 535 -18.62 -0.64 27.86
CA ALA A 535 -19.76 -1.48 27.51
C ALA A 535 -21.08 -0.76 27.73
N GLU A 536 -22.05 -0.94 26.84
CA GLU A 536 -23.33 -0.25 26.91
C GLU A 536 -24.05 -0.63 28.21
N LYS A 537 -24.39 0.37 29.04
CA LYS A 537 -25.04 0.18 30.35
C LYS A 537 -24.30 -0.82 31.27
N GLY A 538 -22.99 -0.99 31.06
CA GLY A 538 -22.17 -1.96 31.79
C GLY A 538 -22.51 -3.43 31.51
N LYS A 539 -23.31 -3.71 30.47
CA LYS A 539 -23.71 -5.08 30.07
C LYS A 539 -22.94 -5.49 28.82
N CYS A 540 -22.51 -6.74 28.77
CA CYS A 540 -21.80 -7.30 27.62
C CYS A 540 -22.28 -8.73 27.32
N ALA A 541 -22.30 -9.07 26.04
CA ALA A 541 -22.57 -10.41 25.55
C ALA A 541 -21.51 -11.41 26.05
N PRO A 542 -21.88 -12.69 26.24
CA PRO A 542 -20.94 -13.71 26.66
C PRO A 542 -19.81 -13.85 25.63
N TYR A 543 -18.61 -14.11 26.14
CA TYR A 543 -17.49 -14.51 25.30
C TYR A 543 -17.73 -15.92 24.79
N ASN A 544 -17.70 -16.10 23.47
CA ASN A 544 -17.76 -17.42 22.85
C ASN A 544 -16.32 -17.86 22.48
N PRO A 545 -15.60 -18.59 23.34
CA PRO A 545 -14.22 -18.95 23.04
C PRO A 545 -14.15 -19.66 21.68
N PRO A 546 -13.15 -19.37 20.84
CA PRO A 546 -12.96 -20.13 19.62
C PRO A 546 -12.89 -21.60 20.00
N GLN A 547 -13.74 -22.43 19.40
CA GLN A 547 -13.76 -23.87 19.66
C GLN A 547 -12.36 -24.42 19.38
N ARG A 548 -11.59 -24.67 20.45
CA ARG A 548 -10.28 -25.32 20.39
C ARG A 548 -10.53 -26.70 19.80
N ALA A 549 -9.75 -27.09 18.79
CA ALA A 549 -9.79 -28.47 18.33
C ALA A 549 -9.45 -29.34 19.54
N GLY A 550 -10.46 -30.06 20.05
CA GLY A 550 -10.28 -30.91 21.22
C GLY A 550 -9.17 -31.91 20.95
N LYS A 551 -8.29 -32.09 21.95
CA LYS A 551 -7.61 -33.36 22.13
C LYS A 551 -8.71 -34.40 22.35
N HIS A 552 -9.05 -35.13 21.29
CA HIS A 552 -9.68 -36.45 21.42
C HIS A 552 -8.58 -37.48 21.61
#